data_AF-A0A7S2Y5G7-F1
#
_entry.id   AF-A0A7S2Y5G7-F1
#
_cell.length_a   1.000
_cell.length_b   1.000
_cell.length_c   1.000
_cell.angle_alpha   90.00
_cell.angle_beta   90.00
_cell.angle_gamma   90.00
#
_symmetry.space_group_name_H-M   'P 1'
#
loop_
_entity.id
_entity.type
_entity.pdbx_description
1 polymer ?
#
loop_
_entity_poly.entity_id
_entity_poly.type
_entity_poly.pdbx_seq_one_letter_code
_entity_poly.pdbx_strand_id
1 'polypeptide(L)'
;MSKDPPRVVATDNFSWAIANRSKVEKLSYQQAVEKYCRGDSSKHVIVICSWMPMGEDWSKVFRQNMVDEYILIGECDDGQCGDNWATWGNVHMLSADVSEEIQHNMEKRSEPFQPPQETAPYKLDGYTRKNLDTLRPYQLSRYDNALSKLGRTVSFRRGGKD
;
A
#
# COMPACT_ATOMS: atom_id res chain seq x y z
N MET A 1 16.52 21.59 -12.82
CA MET A 1 15.85 20.27 -12.94
C MET A 1 16.72 19.38 -13.80
N SER A 2 17.08 18.19 -13.30
CA SER A 2 17.80 17.20 -14.11
C SER A 2 16.98 16.88 -15.36
N LYS A 3 17.64 16.76 -16.52
CA LYS A 3 17.01 16.41 -17.79
C LYS A 3 16.88 14.90 -17.99
N ASP A 4 17.40 14.11 -17.06
CA ASP A 4 17.40 12.66 -17.19
C ASP A 4 16.05 12.08 -16.75
N PRO A 5 15.49 11.12 -17.52
CA PRO A 5 14.27 10.43 -17.12
C PRO A 5 14.50 9.63 -15.82
N PRO A 6 13.44 9.39 -15.03
CA PRO A 6 13.56 8.56 -13.84
C PRO A 6 14.00 7.15 -14.23
N ARG A 7 14.94 6.59 -13.46
CA ARG A 7 15.37 5.20 -13.63
C ARG A 7 14.29 4.26 -13.09
N VAL A 8 13.66 3.50 -13.98
CA VAL A 8 12.65 2.49 -13.60
C VAL A 8 13.31 1.12 -13.47
N VAL A 9 13.05 0.43 -12.36
CA VAL A 9 13.51 -0.93 -12.10
C VAL A 9 12.31 -1.80 -11.74
N ALA A 10 12.16 -2.93 -12.43
CA ALA A 10 11.16 -3.95 -12.08
C ALA A 10 11.84 -5.10 -11.32
N THR A 11 11.20 -5.58 -10.27
CA THR A 11 11.69 -6.68 -9.42
C THR A 11 10.60 -7.69 -9.12
N ASP A 12 10.96 -8.97 -9.08
CA ASP A 12 10.07 -10.08 -8.72
C ASP A 12 10.92 -11.22 -8.11
N ASN A 13 10.35 -11.99 -7.18
CA ASN A 13 11.01 -13.18 -6.63
C ASN A 13 10.88 -14.43 -7.54
N PHE A 14 10.06 -14.35 -8.60
CA PHE A 14 9.76 -15.43 -9.56
C PHE A 14 9.09 -16.66 -8.95
N SER A 15 8.43 -16.51 -7.80
CA SER A 15 7.72 -17.62 -7.15
C SER A 15 6.57 -18.20 -8.00
N TRP A 16 5.99 -17.41 -8.90
CA TRP A 16 4.88 -17.83 -9.77
C TRP A 16 5.32 -18.32 -11.15
N ALA A 17 6.64 -18.38 -11.42
CA ALA A 17 7.23 -18.88 -12.68
C ALA A 17 6.61 -18.28 -13.97
N ILE A 18 6.15 -17.02 -13.91
CA ILE A 18 5.59 -16.32 -15.07
C ILE A 18 6.74 -15.90 -16.00
N ALA A 19 6.57 -16.13 -17.30
CA ALA A 19 7.55 -15.73 -18.29
C ALA A 19 7.67 -14.20 -18.37
N ASN A 20 8.88 -13.68 -18.17
CA ASN A 20 9.15 -12.26 -18.23
C ASN A 20 9.09 -11.75 -19.68
N ARG A 21 8.38 -10.64 -19.90
CA ARG A 21 8.35 -9.91 -21.19
C ARG A 21 9.29 -8.72 -21.22
N SER A 22 9.94 -8.42 -20.11
CA SER A 22 10.85 -7.29 -19.92
C SER A 22 11.98 -7.67 -18.96
N LYS A 23 12.95 -6.78 -18.79
CA LYS A 23 14.03 -6.95 -17.82
C LYS A 23 13.46 -6.82 -16.40
N VAL A 24 13.43 -7.92 -15.67
CA VAL A 24 13.01 -7.99 -14.26
C VAL A 24 14.17 -8.56 -13.44
N GLU A 25 14.54 -7.88 -12.36
CA GLU A 25 15.55 -8.39 -11.44
C GLU A 25 14.93 -9.41 -10.48
N LYS A 26 15.65 -10.52 -10.26
CA LYS A 26 15.22 -11.56 -9.31
C LYS A 26 15.49 -11.10 -7.87
N LEU A 27 14.58 -10.32 -7.32
CA LEU A 27 14.65 -9.76 -5.96
C LEU A 27 13.25 -9.82 -5.33
N SER A 28 13.18 -10.23 -4.06
CA SER A 28 11.97 -9.99 -3.27
C SER A 28 11.76 -8.49 -3.05
N TYR A 29 10.54 -8.10 -2.64
CA TYR A 29 10.26 -6.69 -2.35
C TYR A 29 11.17 -6.14 -1.23
N GLN A 30 11.50 -6.96 -0.21
CA GLN A 30 12.43 -6.56 0.85
C GLN A 30 13.83 -6.31 0.30
N GLN A 31 14.35 -7.25 -0.51
CA GLN A 31 15.68 -7.12 -1.12
C GLN A 31 15.76 -5.93 -2.07
N ALA A 32 14.69 -5.66 -2.82
CA ALA A 32 14.61 -4.51 -3.72
C ALA A 32 14.67 -3.19 -2.94
N VAL A 33 13.86 -3.05 -1.89
CA VAL A 33 13.83 -1.86 -1.03
C VAL A 33 15.18 -1.66 -0.35
N GLU A 34 15.76 -2.71 0.23
CA GLU A 34 17.08 -2.68 0.86
C GLU A 34 18.18 -2.22 -0.11
N LYS A 35 18.16 -2.74 -1.34
CA LYS A 35 19.15 -2.41 -2.38
C LYS A 35 19.01 -0.97 -2.87
N TYR A 36 17.79 -0.48 -3.06
CA TYR A 36 17.54 0.78 -3.75
C TYR A 36 17.32 1.99 -2.84
N CYS A 37 16.96 1.78 -1.57
CA CYS A 37 16.74 2.86 -0.61
C CYS A 37 17.99 3.19 0.23
N ARG A 38 19.01 2.32 0.23
CA ARG A 38 20.25 2.53 1.00
C ARG A 38 21.28 3.38 0.25
N GLY A 39 22.01 4.19 1.01
CA GLY A 39 23.35 4.68 0.64
C GLY A 39 23.41 6.02 -0.10
N ASP A 40 22.29 6.63 -0.50
CA ASP A 40 22.31 7.92 -1.19
C ASP A 40 21.07 8.76 -0.86
N SER A 41 21.24 9.72 0.05
CA SER A 41 20.18 10.63 0.48
C SER A 41 19.71 11.60 -0.61
N SER A 42 20.49 11.78 -1.68
CA SER A 42 20.15 12.66 -2.80
C SER A 42 19.16 12.04 -3.79
N LYS A 43 18.95 10.72 -3.70
CA LYS A 43 17.96 10.02 -4.53
C LYS A 43 16.58 10.12 -3.91
N HIS A 44 15.58 10.36 -4.76
CA HIS A 44 14.18 10.13 -4.44
C HIS A 44 13.79 8.73 -4.90
N VAL A 45 13.31 7.92 -3.98
CA VAL A 45 12.84 6.55 -4.29
C VAL A 45 11.33 6.52 -4.21
N ILE A 46 10.71 6.13 -5.33
CA ILE A 46 9.28 5.84 -5.42
C ILE A 46 9.11 4.34 -5.61
N VAL A 47 8.35 3.70 -4.71
CA VAL A 47 7.98 2.28 -4.85
C VAL A 47 6.59 2.19 -5.46
N ILE A 48 6.42 1.38 -6.49
CA ILE A 48 5.10 1.04 -7.05
C ILE A 48 4.84 -0.44 -6.77
N CYS A 49 3.76 -0.75 -6.05
CA CYS A 49 3.38 -2.11 -5.68
C CYS A 49 2.02 -2.47 -6.30
N SER A 50 1.99 -3.58 -7.05
CA SER A 50 0.79 -4.06 -7.76
C SER A 50 0.87 -5.58 -7.94
N TRP A 51 0.11 -6.43 -7.25
CA TRP A 51 -0.79 -6.17 -6.12
C TRP A 51 -0.20 -6.79 -4.84
N MET A 52 -0.53 -6.23 -3.68
CA MET A 52 -0.15 -6.80 -2.39
C MET A 52 -1.09 -7.98 -2.06
N PRO A 53 -0.60 -9.13 -1.55
CA PRO A 53 -1.47 -10.23 -1.14
C PRO A 53 -2.44 -9.82 -0.03
N MET A 54 -3.60 -10.48 0.03
CA MET A 54 -4.61 -10.25 1.08
C MET A 54 -4.03 -10.50 2.47
N GLY A 55 -4.26 -9.56 3.40
CA GLY A 55 -3.83 -9.69 4.81
C GLY A 55 -2.34 -9.46 5.05
N GLU A 56 -1.57 -9.12 4.02
CA GLU A 56 -0.15 -8.78 4.16
C GLU A 56 0.04 -7.27 4.26
N ASP A 57 1.07 -6.80 4.97
CA ASP A 57 1.52 -5.40 4.94
C ASP A 57 2.99 -5.32 4.50
N TRP A 58 3.21 -5.34 3.18
CA TRP A 58 4.54 -5.09 2.62
C TRP A 58 4.97 -3.64 2.77
N SER A 59 4.01 -2.72 2.93
CA SER A 59 4.31 -1.30 3.08
C SER A 59 5.02 -0.97 4.38
N LYS A 60 4.93 -1.83 5.41
CA LYS A 60 5.80 -1.79 6.59
C LYS A 60 7.27 -1.71 6.23
N VAL A 61 7.72 -2.52 5.26
CA VAL A 61 9.12 -2.53 4.83
C VAL A 61 9.48 -1.22 4.11
N PHE A 62 8.55 -0.65 3.33
CA PHE A 62 8.76 0.64 2.67
C PHE A 62 8.93 1.75 3.71
N ARG A 63 8.05 1.77 4.72
CA ARG A 63 8.08 2.76 5.80
C ARG A 63 9.34 2.65 6.65
N GLN A 64 9.72 1.44 7.06
CA GLN A 64 10.95 1.17 7.82
C GLN A 64 12.23 1.59 7.08
N ASN A 65 12.22 1.55 5.75
CA ASN A 65 13.35 1.98 4.93
C ASN A 65 13.23 3.44 4.46
N MET A 66 12.29 4.22 5.02
CA MET A 66 12.14 5.65 4.76
C MET A 66 11.99 6.00 3.27
N VAL A 67 11.29 5.16 2.52
CA VAL A 67 10.94 5.43 1.12
C VAL A 67 10.26 6.80 1.01
N ASP A 68 10.63 7.61 0.00
CA ASP A 68 10.09 8.97 -0.10
C ASP A 68 8.60 8.96 -0.48
N GLU A 69 8.21 8.03 -1.37
CA GLU A 69 6.81 7.77 -1.72
C GLU A 69 6.59 6.30 -2.09
N TYR A 70 5.49 5.70 -1.65
CA TYR A 70 5.04 4.42 -2.18
C TYR A 70 3.61 4.53 -2.70
N ILE A 71 3.38 3.91 -3.86
CA ILE A 71 2.12 3.89 -4.56
C ILE A 71 1.61 2.45 -4.56
N LEU A 72 0.42 2.27 -4.00
CA LEU A 72 -0.26 0.99 -3.96
C LEU A 72 -1.37 0.97 -5.00
N ILE A 73 -1.42 -0.09 -5.79
CA ILE A 73 -2.43 -0.35 -6.82
C ILE A 73 -3.15 -1.63 -6.42
N GLY A 74 -4.46 -1.54 -6.22
CA GLY A 74 -5.30 -2.66 -5.83
C GLY A 74 -6.61 -2.19 -5.20
N GLU A 75 -7.44 -3.15 -4.79
CA GLU A 75 -8.63 -2.86 -3.99
C GLU A 75 -8.21 -2.30 -2.62
N CYS A 76 -8.95 -1.33 -2.09
CA CYS A 76 -8.54 -0.54 -0.94
C CYS A 76 -9.74 -0.25 -0.04
N ASP A 77 -9.56 -0.39 1.28
CA ASP A 77 -10.55 -0.18 2.33
C ASP A 77 -11.70 -1.22 2.38
N ASP A 78 -11.98 -1.96 1.30
CA ASP A 78 -13.09 -2.93 1.20
C ASP A 78 -12.75 -4.23 0.44
N GLY A 79 -11.48 -4.45 0.08
CA GLY A 79 -11.09 -5.55 -0.83
C GLY A 79 -9.96 -6.46 -0.37
N GLN A 80 -9.37 -7.17 -1.33
CA GLN A 80 -8.45 -8.30 -1.10
C GLN A 80 -6.96 -7.96 -1.30
N CYS A 81 -6.59 -6.68 -1.33
CA CYS A 81 -5.19 -6.28 -1.48
C CYS A 81 -4.65 -5.69 -0.17
N GLY A 82 -3.64 -6.34 0.41
CA GLY A 82 -3.02 -5.91 1.66
C GLY A 82 -3.90 -6.09 2.90
N ASP A 83 -3.39 -5.65 4.04
CA ASP A 83 -4.14 -5.55 5.31
C ASP A 83 -4.89 -4.21 5.43
N ASN A 84 -6.18 -4.25 5.75
CA ASN A 84 -7.03 -3.05 5.78
C ASN A 84 -6.54 -1.97 6.76
N TRP A 85 -6.04 -2.35 7.93
CA TRP A 85 -5.54 -1.39 8.90
C TRP A 85 -4.06 -1.09 8.68
N ALA A 86 -3.21 -2.11 8.67
CA ALA A 86 -1.76 -1.94 8.63
C ALA A 86 -1.27 -1.30 7.33
N THR A 87 -1.94 -1.61 6.20
CA THR A 87 -1.59 -1.07 4.89
C THR A 87 -2.35 0.23 4.61
N TRP A 88 -3.68 0.22 4.74
CA TRP A 88 -4.53 1.33 4.26
C TRP A 88 -4.97 2.30 5.36
N GLY A 89 -4.86 1.91 6.63
CA GLY A 89 -5.33 2.68 7.78
C GLY A 89 -6.83 2.81 7.87
N ASN A 90 -7.59 1.81 7.41
CA ASN A 90 -9.03 1.76 7.60
C ASN A 90 -9.35 1.39 9.05
N VAL A 91 -9.76 2.40 9.85
CA VAL A 91 -10.10 2.23 11.27
C VAL A 91 -11.26 1.25 11.49
N HIS A 92 -12.15 1.07 10.52
CA HIS A 92 -13.30 0.16 10.67
C HIS A 92 -12.91 -1.33 10.66
N MET A 93 -11.64 -1.63 10.38
CA MET A 93 -11.11 -3.00 10.27
C MET A 93 -9.98 -3.25 11.26
N LEU A 94 -9.87 -2.45 12.33
CA LEU A 94 -9.00 -2.76 13.46
C LEU A 94 -9.44 -4.11 14.04
N SER A 95 -8.52 -5.06 14.17
CA SER A 95 -8.86 -6.46 14.53
C SER A 95 -9.49 -6.61 15.93
N ALA A 96 -9.31 -5.61 16.80
CA ALA A 96 -9.99 -5.52 18.10
C ALA A 96 -11.50 -5.18 17.94
N ASP A 97 -11.85 -4.43 16.89
CA ASP A 97 -13.18 -3.86 16.71
C ASP A 97 -14.22 -4.94 16.43
N VAL A 98 -13.88 -6.00 15.69
CA VAL A 98 -14.87 -7.05 15.40
C VAL A 98 -15.35 -7.73 16.68
N SER A 99 -14.45 -7.99 17.63
CA SER A 99 -14.83 -8.62 18.90
C SER A 99 -15.59 -7.65 19.81
N GLU A 100 -15.17 -6.39 19.85
CA GLU A 100 -15.81 -5.32 20.64
C GLU A 100 -17.16 -4.89 20.05
N GLU A 101 -17.29 -4.85 18.73
CA GLU A 101 -18.53 -4.57 17.99
C GLU A 101 -19.55 -5.69 18.20
N ILE A 102 -19.12 -6.96 18.12
CA ILE A 102 -19.98 -8.11 18.45
C ILE A 102 -20.48 -7.98 19.89
N GLN A 103 -19.60 -7.70 20.85
CA GLN A 103 -19.96 -7.49 22.26
C GLN A 103 -20.96 -6.32 22.43
N HIS A 104 -20.69 -5.17 21.80
CA HIS A 104 -21.56 -3.98 21.83
C HIS A 104 -22.96 -4.27 21.26
N ASN A 105 -23.02 -4.99 20.14
CA ASN A 105 -24.27 -5.40 19.51
C ASN A 105 -25.05 -6.43 20.35
N MET A 106 -24.34 -7.35 21.03
CA MET A 106 -24.95 -8.30 21.98
C MET A 106 -25.54 -7.59 23.21
N GLU A 107 -24.93 -6.50 23.65
CA GLU A 107 -25.40 -5.67 24.77
C GLU A 107 -26.59 -4.74 24.42
N LYS A 108 -27.07 -4.76 23.16
CA LYS A 108 -28.19 -3.94 22.65
C LYS A 108 -28.09 -2.45 23.02
N ARG A 109 -26.87 -1.91 23.02
CA ARG A 109 -26.65 -0.48 23.24
C ARG A 109 -27.29 0.31 22.09
N SER A 110 -27.94 1.42 22.42
CA SER A 110 -28.65 2.27 21.44
C SER A 110 -27.71 3.12 20.58
N GLU A 111 -26.51 3.40 21.10
CA GLU A 111 -25.51 4.19 20.40
C GLU A 111 -24.78 3.35 19.34
N PRO A 112 -24.41 3.91 18.18
CA PRO A 112 -23.55 3.22 17.21
C PRO A 112 -22.19 2.88 17.84
N PHE A 113 -21.64 1.71 17.54
CA PHE A 113 -20.27 1.38 17.91
C PHE A 113 -19.31 2.39 17.25
N GLN A 114 -18.40 2.96 18.04
CA GLN A 114 -17.35 3.85 17.54
C GLN A 114 -16.01 3.12 17.65
N PRO A 115 -15.32 2.87 16.53
CA PRO A 115 -14.02 2.21 16.56
C PRO A 115 -12.99 3.08 17.31
N PRO A 116 -11.94 2.47 17.88
CA PRO A 116 -10.83 3.20 18.48
C PRO A 116 -10.28 4.25 17.52
N GLN A 117 -10.09 5.48 18.00
CA GLN A 117 -9.44 6.54 17.24
C GLN A 117 -7.92 6.33 17.21
N GLU A 118 -7.48 5.18 16.71
CA GLU A 118 -6.05 4.93 16.52
C GLU A 118 -5.52 5.71 15.32
N THR A 119 -4.25 6.11 15.43
CA THR A 119 -3.56 6.75 14.31
C THR A 119 -3.02 5.67 13.39
N ALA A 120 -3.42 5.70 12.12
CA ALA A 120 -2.98 4.72 11.12
C ALA A 120 -1.45 4.58 11.08
N PRO A 121 -0.90 3.36 10.89
CA PRO A 121 0.55 3.14 10.92
C PRO A 121 1.35 4.04 9.97
N TYR A 122 0.84 4.26 8.76
CA TYR A 122 1.51 5.17 7.82
C TYR A 122 1.58 6.62 8.31
N LYS A 123 0.59 7.10 9.08
CA LYS A 123 0.61 8.46 9.65
C LYS A 123 1.64 8.54 10.78
N LEU A 124 1.72 7.52 11.63
CA LEU A 124 2.73 7.43 12.69
C LEU A 124 4.15 7.48 12.11
N ASP A 125 4.33 6.83 10.96
CA ASP A 125 5.60 6.80 10.22
C ASP A 125 5.85 8.08 9.38
N GLY A 126 5.00 9.11 9.49
CA GLY A 126 5.19 10.41 8.83
C GLY A 126 4.74 10.49 7.37
N TYR A 127 3.90 9.56 6.91
CA TYR A 127 3.35 9.56 5.56
C TYR A 127 1.96 10.19 5.49
N THR A 128 1.70 10.86 4.38
CA THR A 128 0.37 11.35 4.01
C THR A 128 -0.21 10.49 2.89
N ARG A 129 -1.41 9.96 3.13
CA ARG A 129 -2.19 9.20 2.14
C ARG A 129 -2.90 10.16 1.19
N LYS A 130 -2.82 9.90 -0.12
CA LYS A 130 -3.55 10.62 -1.17
C LYS A 130 -4.08 9.64 -2.21
N ASN A 131 -5.40 9.62 -2.41
CA ASN A 131 -5.99 8.88 -3.51
C ASN A 131 -5.67 9.61 -4.83
N LEU A 132 -5.18 8.86 -5.82
CA LEU A 132 -4.85 9.36 -7.15
C LEU A 132 -5.98 9.02 -8.11
N ASP A 133 -7.19 9.54 -7.83
CA ASP A 133 -8.42 9.14 -8.53
C ASP A 133 -8.39 9.41 -10.04
N THR A 134 -7.59 10.38 -10.49
CA THR A 134 -7.36 10.67 -11.91
C THR A 134 -6.64 9.55 -12.65
N LEU A 135 -5.95 8.65 -11.93
CA LEU A 135 -5.25 7.50 -12.50
C LEU A 135 -6.14 6.26 -12.66
N ARG A 136 -7.35 6.28 -12.08
CA ARG A 136 -8.31 5.17 -12.15
C ARG A 136 -8.56 4.65 -13.57
N PRO A 137 -8.70 5.48 -14.63
CA PRO A 137 -8.89 4.99 -15.99
C PRO A 137 -7.71 4.19 -16.57
N TYR A 138 -6.52 4.30 -15.97
CA TYR A 138 -5.30 3.62 -16.43
C TYR A 138 -4.98 2.37 -15.61
N GLN A 139 -5.81 2.02 -14.64
CA GLN A 139 -5.61 0.81 -13.84
C GLN A 139 -6.04 -0.42 -14.63
N LEU A 140 -5.08 -1.30 -14.88
CA LEU A 140 -5.35 -2.63 -15.40
C LEU A 140 -5.82 -3.51 -14.22
N SER A 141 -7.10 -3.87 -14.20
CA SER A 141 -7.58 -4.90 -13.29
C SER A 141 -7.19 -6.28 -13.82
N ARG A 142 -6.72 -7.17 -12.94
CA ARG A 142 -6.47 -8.58 -13.28
C ARG A 142 -7.72 -9.29 -13.81
N TYR A 143 -8.90 -8.84 -13.37
CA TYR A 143 -10.17 -9.34 -13.84
C TYR A 143 -10.89 -8.19 -14.54
N ASP A 144 -11.04 -8.25 -15.86
CA ASP A 144 -11.94 -7.37 -16.64
C ASP A 144 -13.41 -7.73 -16.34
N ASN A 145 -13.78 -7.72 -15.05
CA ASN A 145 -15.13 -7.94 -14.57
C ASN A 145 -15.62 -6.70 -13.81
N ALA A 146 -16.90 -6.66 -13.43
CA ALA A 146 -17.49 -5.49 -12.79
C ALA A 146 -16.79 -5.04 -11.49
N LEU A 147 -16.05 -5.95 -10.81
CA LEU A 147 -15.33 -5.69 -9.56
C LEU A 147 -14.00 -4.93 -9.79
N SER A 148 -13.47 -4.94 -11.02
CA SER A 148 -12.30 -4.11 -11.43
C SER A 148 -12.44 -2.64 -11.08
N LYS A 149 -13.67 -2.14 -11.01
CA LYS A 149 -13.98 -0.74 -10.75
C LYS A 149 -13.68 -0.34 -9.31
N LEU A 150 -13.48 -1.27 -8.39
CA LEU A 150 -13.19 -0.99 -6.98
C LEU A 150 -11.69 -0.75 -6.71
N GLY A 151 -10.82 -1.07 -7.67
CA GLY A 151 -9.41 -0.74 -7.58
C GLY A 151 -9.16 0.76 -7.39
N ARG A 152 -8.17 1.09 -6.57
CA ARG A 152 -7.67 2.46 -6.35
C ARG A 152 -6.17 2.52 -6.56
N THR A 153 -5.70 3.70 -6.96
CA THR A 153 -4.27 4.03 -6.92
C THR A 153 -4.09 5.00 -5.78
N VAL A 154 -3.28 4.64 -4.79
CA VAL A 154 -3.11 5.45 -3.59
C VAL A 154 -1.63 5.70 -3.38
N SER A 155 -1.28 6.98 -3.25
CA SER A 155 0.06 7.43 -2.91
C SER A 155 0.16 7.63 -1.40
N PHE A 156 1.30 7.23 -0.84
CA PHE A 156 1.71 7.55 0.51
C PHE A 156 3.05 8.24 0.42
N ARG A 157 3.06 9.55 0.67
CA ARG A 157 4.25 10.39 0.56
C ARG A 157 4.73 10.81 1.93
N ARG A 158 6.02 10.65 2.19
CA ARG A 158 6.66 11.11 3.43
C ARG A 158 6.83 12.62 3.41
N GLY A 159 6.50 13.30 4.51
CA GLY A 159 6.82 14.73 4.66
C GLY A 159 8.32 14.93 4.86
N GLY A 160 8.97 15.82 4.10
CA GLY A 160 10.32 16.29 4.44
C GLY A 160 11.42 16.27 3.37
N LYS A 161 11.11 16.28 2.06
CA LYS A 161 12.10 16.63 1.02
C LYS A 161 11.41 17.44 -0.08
N ASP A 162 11.35 18.75 0.10
CA ASP A 162 11.08 19.72 -0.96
C ASP A 162 12.41 20.24 -1.54
#